data_AF-A0A349DP75-F1
#
_entry.id   AF-A0A349DP75-F1
#
_cell.length_a   1.000
_cell.length_b   1.000
_cell.length_c   1.000
_cell.angle_alpha   90.00
_cell.angle_beta   90.00
_cell.angle_gamma   90.00
#
_symmetry.space_group_name_H-M   'P 1'
#
loop_
_entity.id
_entity.type
_entity.pdbx_description
1 polymer ?
#
loop_
_entity_poly.entity_id
_entity_poly.type
_entity_poly.pdbx_seq_one_letter_code
_entity_poly.pdbx_strand_id
1 'polypeptide(L)'
;MASWDGATGKHYDFDDLPTQELVFSKDQSKALYWYESRNKSDLYDDDTLYKVTVWQVNTKSEITTFYRKHNYSLMTGVEAGGWVEQAYFSESADTVIIKTSDGKVTEEKLPNK
;
A
#
# COMPACT_ATOMS: atom_id res chain seq x y z
N MET A 1 -3.70 -2.88 15.06
CA MET A 1 -3.92 -4.35 15.03
C MET A 1 -2.79 -4.94 14.23
N ALA A 2 -1.93 -5.80 14.77
CA ALA A 2 -0.82 -6.40 14.01
C ALA A 2 -1.34 -7.34 12.91
N SER A 3 -0.66 -7.38 11.76
CA SER A 3 -0.95 -8.29 10.65
C SER A 3 0.23 -9.21 10.45
N TRP A 4 -0.02 -10.51 10.50
CA TRP A 4 0.97 -11.53 10.20
C TRP A 4 0.92 -11.85 8.71
N ASP A 5 2.08 -11.81 8.06
CA ASP A 5 2.27 -12.48 6.78
C ASP A 5 2.29 -13.99 7.08
N GLY A 6 1.22 -14.70 6.72
CA GLY A 6 1.09 -16.15 6.92
C GLY A 6 2.02 -17.01 6.07
N ALA A 7 2.75 -16.42 5.12
CA ALA A 7 3.71 -17.12 4.26
C ALA A 7 5.14 -17.11 4.84
N THR A 8 5.53 -16.07 5.59
CA THR A 8 6.87 -15.94 6.17
C THR A 8 6.91 -15.90 7.70
N GLY A 9 5.76 -15.80 8.37
CA GLY A 9 5.69 -15.73 9.83
C GLY A 9 6.23 -14.42 10.41
N LYS A 10 6.28 -13.36 9.59
CA LYS A 10 6.80 -12.04 9.99
C LYS A 10 5.72 -11.19 10.69
N HIS A 11 6.13 -10.49 11.75
CA HIS A 11 5.30 -9.61 12.57
C HIS A 11 5.46 -8.16 12.13
N TYR A 12 4.39 -7.55 11.62
CA TYR A 12 4.39 -6.14 11.24
C TYR A 12 3.71 -5.31 12.33
N ASP A 13 4.50 -4.44 12.98
CA ASP A 13 3.99 -3.48 13.96
C ASP A 13 3.34 -2.31 13.22
N PHE A 14 2.10 -2.00 13.59
CA PHE A 14 1.33 -0.89 13.02
C PHE A 14 1.77 0.40 13.73
N ASP A 15 2.89 0.98 13.31
CA ASP A 15 3.10 2.41 13.49
C ASP A 15 2.29 3.12 12.38
N ASP A 16 0.96 3.13 12.54
CA ASP A 16 0.02 3.69 11.57
C ASP A 16 0.21 5.21 11.43
N LEU A 17 1.06 5.62 10.50
CA LEU A 17 0.93 6.93 9.86
C LEU A 17 0.25 6.70 8.52
N PRO A 18 -1.11 6.67 8.47
CA PRO A 18 -1.78 6.79 7.19
C PRO A 18 -1.30 8.07 6.51
N THR A 19 -1.20 8.05 5.19
CA THR A 19 -1.08 9.32 4.47
C THR A 19 -2.19 10.25 4.94
N GLN A 20 -1.85 11.51 5.24
CA GLN A 20 -2.77 12.48 5.83
C GLN A 20 -3.97 12.80 4.91
N GLU A 21 -3.93 12.35 3.66
CA GLU A 21 -4.91 12.65 2.63
C GLU A 21 -5.61 11.39 2.11
N LEU A 22 -6.93 11.41 2.17
CA LEU A 22 -7.80 10.49 1.42
C LEU A 22 -7.90 10.97 -0.02
N VAL A 23 -7.67 10.09 -0.98
CA VAL A 23 -7.83 10.40 -2.41
C VAL A 23 -9.19 9.86 -2.86
N PHE A 24 -10.07 10.74 -3.33
CA PHE A 24 -11.39 10.36 -3.81
C PHE A 24 -11.40 10.09 -5.32
N SER A 25 -12.23 9.16 -5.76
CA SER A 25 -12.58 9.02 -7.18
C SER A 25 -13.34 10.25 -7.67
N LYS A 26 -13.35 10.49 -8.98
CA LYS A 26 -14.02 11.66 -9.60
C LYS A 26 -15.50 11.77 -9.24
N ASP A 27 -16.18 10.62 -9.15
CA ASP A 27 -17.59 10.50 -8.76
C ASP A 27 -17.80 10.45 -7.23
N GLN A 28 -16.73 10.55 -6.44
CA GLN A 28 -16.70 10.46 -4.98
C GLN A 28 -17.30 9.16 -4.41
N SER A 29 -17.53 8.14 -5.24
CA SER A 29 -18.10 6.87 -4.79
C SER A 29 -17.09 6.00 -4.07
N LYS A 30 -15.80 6.17 -4.40
CA LYS A 30 -14.66 5.45 -3.81
C LYS A 30 -13.66 6.44 -3.22
N ALA A 31 -12.96 5.98 -2.19
CA ALA A 31 -11.80 6.65 -1.65
C ALA A 31 -10.65 5.65 -1.55
N LEU A 32 -9.43 6.13 -1.65
CA LEU A 32 -8.25 5.34 -1.33
C LEU A 32 -7.35 6.09 -0.34
N TYR A 33 -6.57 5.33 0.40
CA TYR A 33 -5.44 5.80 1.19
C TYR A 33 -4.35 4.75 1.13
N TRP A 34 -3.15 5.13 1.52
CA TRP A 34 -2.09 4.17 1.72
C TRP A 34 -1.35 4.43 3.03
N TYR A 35 -0.72 3.38 3.53
CA TYR A 35 0.05 3.45 4.76
C TYR A 35 1.21 2.48 4.70
N GLU A 36 2.21 2.79 5.51
CA GLU A 36 3.43 2.01 5.66
C GLU A 36 3.28 1.07 6.85
N SER A 37 3.62 -0.20 6.66
CA SER A 37 3.65 -1.20 7.72
C SER A 37 5.06 -1.76 7.78
N ARG A 38 5.84 -1.35 8.79
CA ARG A 38 7.22 -1.80 8.97
C ARG A 38 7.25 -3.08 9.78
N ASN A 39 8.06 -4.04 9.33
CA ASN A 39 8.48 -5.12 10.20
C ASN A 39 9.72 -4.67 10.98
N LYS A 40 9.55 -4.40 12.28
CA LYS A 40 10.65 -4.00 13.18
C LYS A 40 11.51 -5.17 13.68
N SER A 41 11.23 -6.41 13.28
CA SER A 41 11.88 -7.59 13.88
C SER A 41 13.30 -7.88 13.39
N ASP A 42 13.72 -7.33 12.24
CA ASP A 42 15.08 -7.54 11.72
C ASP A 42 15.95 -6.30 11.93
N LEU A 43 16.98 -6.44 12.77
CA LEU A 43 18.02 -5.41 12.98
C LEU A 43 18.85 -5.11 11.72
N TYR A 44 18.73 -5.94 10.69
CA TYR A 44 19.63 -5.98 9.53
C TYR A 44 18.95 -5.70 8.19
N ASP A 45 17.62 -5.84 8.11
CA ASP A 45 16.84 -5.61 6.90
C ASP A 45 15.59 -4.79 7.24
N ASP A 46 15.41 -3.66 6.55
CA ASP A 46 14.17 -2.90 6.57
C ASP A 46 13.19 -3.54 5.58
N ASP A 47 12.32 -4.41 6.10
CA ASP A 47 11.24 -5.06 5.36
C ASP A 47 9.95 -4.26 5.57
N THR A 48 9.66 -3.39 4.61
CA THR A 48 8.54 -2.47 4.65
C THR A 48 7.45 -2.89 3.67
N LEU A 49 6.22 -2.98 4.17
CA LEU A 49 5.03 -3.31 3.40
C LEU A 49 4.10 -2.10 3.30
N TYR A 50 3.97 -1.55 2.10
CA TYR A 50 2.98 -0.51 1.80
C TYR A 50 1.65 -1.13 1.41
N LYS A 51 0.57 -0.61 1.96
CA LYS A 51 -0.80 -1.08 1.73
C LYS A 51 -1.63 0.05 1.15
N VAL A 52 -2.07 -0.10 -0.11
CA VAL A 52 -2.99 0.84 -0.78
C VAL A 52 -4.39 0.27 -0.67
N THR A 53 -5.25 0.89 0.12
CA THR A 53 -6.59 0.36 0.42
C THR A 53 -7.65 1.21 -0.23
N VAL A 54 -8.61 0.56 -0.89
CA VAL A 54 -9.72 1.19 -1.60
C VAL A 54 -11.02 0.90 -0.85
N TRP A 55 -11.81 1.95 -0.60
CA TRP A 55 -13.06 1.89 0.14
C TRP A 55 -14.22 2.39 -0.71
N GLN A 56 -15.36 1.74 -0.55
CA GLN A 56 -16.64 2.28 -0.97
C GLN A 56 -17.12 3.29 0.09
N VAL A 57 -17.30 4.55 -0.32
CA VAL A 57 -17.63 5.66 0.61
C VAL A 57 -19.00 5.47 1.25
N ASN A 58 -20.02 5.18 0.45
CA ASN A 58 -21.41 5.10 0.93
C ASN A 58 -21.63 3.98 1.96
N THR A 59 -20.99 2.83 1.75
CA THR A 59 -21.16 1.66 2.62
C THR A 59 -20.08 1.57 3.69
N LYS A 60 -19.06 2.45 3.64
CA LYS A 60 -17.89 2.40 4.52
C LYS A 60 -17.29 0.99 4.57
N SER A 61 -17.13 0.38 3.39
CA SER A 61 -16.62 -0.98 3.27
C SER A 61 -15.40 -1.00 2.39
N GLU A 62 -14.39 -1.76 2.80
CA GLU A 62 -13.24 -2.07 1.96
C GLU A 62 -13.69 -2.78 0.66
N ILE A 63 -13.11 -2.38 -0.46
CA ILE A 63 -13.26 -3.04 -1.76
C ILE A 63 -12.08 -3.98 -1.97
N THR A 64 -10.86 -3.49 -1.77
CA THR A 64 -9.63 -4.26 -1.95
C THR A 64 -8.43 -3.54 -1.34
N THR A 65 -7.36 -4.29 -1.08
CA THR A 65 -6.04 -3.77 -0.66
C THR A 65 -4.97 -4.30 -1.61
N PHE A 66 -4.16 -3.39 -2.15
CA PHE A 66 -2.97 -3.71 -2.93
C PHE A 66 -1.72 -3.59 -2.07
N TYR A 67 -0.82 -4.54 -2.21
CA TYR A 67 0.41 -4.62 -1.42
C TYR A 67 1.62 -4.23 -2.29
N ARG A 68 2.54 -3.45 -1.72
CA ARG A 68 3.84 -3.13 -2.32
C ARG A 68 4.94 -3.36 -1.30
N LYS A 69 5.89 -4.22 -1.66
CA LYS A 69 7.02 -4.55 -0.80
C LYS A 69 8.21 -3.67 -1.16
N HIS A 70 8.81 -3.07 -0.15
CA HIS A 70 10.10 -2.42 -0.21
C HIS A 70 11.03 -3.16 0.75
N ASN A 71 12.20 -3.57 0.27
CA ASN A 71 13.21 -4.20 1.11
C ASN A 71 14.51 -3.42 0.96
N TYR A 72 15.11 -3.07 2.09
CA TYR A 72 16.44 -2.51 2.13
C TYR A 72 17.32 -3.29 3.09
N SER A 73 18.44 -3.83 2.59
CA SER A 73 19.37 -4.57 3.43
C SER A 73 20.46 -3.65 3.96
N LEU A 74 20.50 -3.45 5.28
CA LEU A 74 21.53 -2.63 5.95
C LEU A 74 22.92 -3.27 5.84
N MET A 75 22.98 -4.59 5.68
CA MET A 75 24.24 -5.34 5.58
C MET A 75 24.89 -5.24 4.20
N THR A 76 24.09 -5.17 3.14
CA THR A 76 24.59 -5.21 1.76
C THR A 76 24.40 -3.89 1.01
N GLY A 77 23.58 -2.97 1.54
CA GLY A 77 23.17 -1.75 0.87
C GLY A 77 22.25 -2.00 -0.34
N VAL A 78 21.80 -3.24 -0.56
CA VAL A 78 20.93 -3.59 -1.68
C VAL A 78 19.50 -3.16 -1.36
N GLU A 79 18.92 -2.41 -2.28
CA GLU A 79 17.53 -1.97 -2.26
C GLU A 79 16.72 -2.71 -3.33
N ALA A 80 15.55 -3.21 -2.96
CA ALA A 80 14.65 -3.91 -3.86
C ALA A 80 13.19 -3.48 -3.64
N GLY A 81 12.58 -2.96 -4.72
CA GLY A 81 11.26 -2.33 -4.67
C GLY A 81 11.37 -0.83 -4.37
N GLY A 82 10.23 -0.15 -4.29
CA GLY A 82 10.15 1.26 -3.94
C GLY A 82 8.98 1.52 -3.01
N TRP A 83 9.05 2.59 -2.22
CA TRP A 83 7.92 3.04 -1.41
C TRP A 83 6.85 3.66 -2.28
N VAL A 84 5.60 3.63 -1.82
CA VAL A 84 4.47 4.24 -2.55
C VAL A 84 4.56 5.77 -2.41
N GLU A 85 4.85 6.44 -3.52
CA GLU A 85 4.88 7.92 -3.57
C GLU A 85 3.49 8.49 -3.82
N GLN A 86 2.72 7.84 -4.71
CA GLN A 86 1.41 8.31 -5.14
C GLN A 86 0.50 7.12 -5.46
N ALA A 87 -0.77 7.24 -5.09
CA ALA A 87 -1.85 6.38 -5.55
C ALA A 87 -3.05 7.24 -5.93
N TYR A 88 -3.69 6.94 -7.06
CA TYR A 88 -4.86 7.67 -7.54
C TYR A 88 -5.75 6.80 -8.44
N PHE A 89 -7.00 7.21 -8.61
CA PHE A 89 -7.94 6.53 -9.50
C PHE A 89 -7.73 6.93 -10.96
N SER A 90 -8.00 6.00 -11.88
CA SER A 90 -8.30 6.32 -13.27
C SER A 90 -9.55 7.21 -13.37
N GLU A 91 -9.74 7.88 -14.51
CA GLU A 91 -10.92 8.73 -14.72
C GLU A 91 -12.25 7.97 -14.57
N SER A 92 -12.28 6.70 -14.96
CA SER A 92 -13.41 5.77 -14.81
C SER A 92 -13.58 5.20 -13.40
N ALA A 93 -12.63 5.44 -12.50
CA ALA A 93 -12.64 4.92 -11.12
C ALA A 93 -12.75 3.39 -11.02
N ASP A 94 -12.30 2.67 -12.05
CA ASP A 94 -12.23 1.21 -12.14
C ASP A 94 -10.81 0.67 -11.96
N THR A 95 -9.82 1.55 -12.02
CA THR A 95 -8.40 1.22 -11.93
C THR A 95 -7.72 2.15 -10.93
N VAL A 96 -6.79 1.62 -10.15
CA VAL A 96 -5.90 2.38 -9.27
C VAL A 96 -4.51 2.39 -9.87
N ILE A 97 -3.95 3.58 -10.04
CA ILE A 97 -2.58 3.77 -10.51
C ILE A 97 -1.70 4.00 -9.30
N ILE A 98 -0.65 3.18 -9.15
CA ILE A 98 0.30 3.25 -8.04
C ILE A 98 1.70 3.53 -8.60
N LYS A 99 2.30 4.63 -8.15
CA LYS A 99 3.67 5.04 -8.49
C LYS A 99 4.58 4.82 -7.27
N THR A 100 5.68 4.13 -7.50
CA THR A 100 6.70 3.85 -6.48
C THR A 100 8.00 4.62 -6.74
N SER A 101 8.79 4.83 -5.68
CA SER A 101 10.03 5.60 -5.72
C SER A 101 11.14 5.00 -6.59
N ASP A 102 11.08 3.71 -6.88
CA ASP A 102 11.94 3.01 -7.83
C ASP A 102 11.55 3.27 -9.30
N GLY A 103 10.62 4.20 -9.54
CA GLY A 103 10.16 4.62 -10.86
C GLY A 103 9.13 3.70 -11.49
N LYS A 104 8.68 2.63 -10.80
CA LYS A 104 7.63 1.76 -11.33
C LYS A 104 6.26 2.41 -11.22
N VAL A 105 5.46 2.19 -12.25
CA VAL A 105 4.04 2.56 -12.30
C VAL A 105 3.26 1.29 -12.58
N THR A 106 2.21 1.06 -11.80
CA THR A 106 1.36 -0.13 -11.90
C THR A 106 -0.10 0.29 -11.99
N GLU A 107 -0.87 -0.43 -12.80
CA GLU A 107 -2.31 -0.25 -12.98
C GLU A 107 -3.04 -1.45 -12.39
N GLU A 108 -3.81 -1.21 -11.33
CA GLU A 108 -4.51 -2.24 -10.58
C GLU A 108 -6.02 -2.13 -10.81
N LYS A 109 -6.59 -3.11 -11.52
CA LYS A 109 -8.03 -3.14 -11.76
C LYS A 109 -8.77 -3.49 -10.48
N LEU A 110 -9.80 -2.72 -10.17
CA LEU A 110 -10.70 -3.03 -9.08
C LEU A 110 -11.53 -4.27 -9.44
N PRO A 111 -11.84 -5.13 -8.46
CA PRO A 111 -12.72 -6.27 -8.69
C PRO A 111 -14.08 -5.76 -9.18
N ASN A 112 -14.57 -6.34 -10.28
CA ASN A 112 -15.94 -6.10 -10.73
C ASN A 112 -16.89 -6.63 -9.65
N LYS A 113 -17.81 -5.77 -9.19
CA LYS A 113 -18.94 -6.20 -8.35
C LYS A 113 -19.90 -7.07 -9.15
#